data_AF-A0AAW2AFT4-F1
#
_entry.id   AF-A0AAW2AFT4-F1
#
_cell.length_a   1.000
_cell.length_b   1.000
_cell.length_c   1.000
_cell.angle_alpha   90.00
_cell.angle_beta   90.00
_cell.angle_gamma   90.00
#
_symmetry.space_group_name_H-M   'P 1'
#
loop_
_entity.id
_entity.type
_entity.pdbx_description
1 polymer ?
#
loop_
_entity_poly.entity_id
_entity_poly.type
_entity_poly.pdbx_seq_one_letter_code
_entity_poly.pdbx_strand_id
1 'polypeptide(L)'
;METTERAARKSFVVVINMIAWMILITAAGLGTTHFHECPVQPNLPIYITVIGATGLFSLLLMYLRNTLDDCLLARFCSAFSLMLCVFIVFWFFAGTYWIYSIYPPNYDSTSTGIHCHRTLYLFAFWFNNICFLCMSILFVFCLYTILNNCTIVFFTDRAVC
;
A
#
# COMPACT_ATOMS: atom_id res chain seq x y z
N MET A 1 -25.62 20.64 -5.63
CA MET A 1 -24.27 20.57 -5.03
C MET A 1 -23.92 19.14 -4.60
N GLU A 2 -24.80 18.38 -3.93
CA GLU A 2 -24.51 16.98 -3.57
C GLU A 2 -24.22 16.03 -4.76
N THR A 3 -24.90 16.20 -5.89
CA THR A 3 -24.72 15.33 -7.07
C THR A 3 -23.37 15.54 -7.75
N THR A 4 -22.89 16.79 -7.80
CA THR A 4 -21.56 17.17 -8.33
C THR A 4 -20.42 16.66 -7.45
N GLU A 5 -20.57 16.69 -6.13
CA GLU A 5 -19.57 16.15 -5.20
C GLU A 5 -19.47 14.62 -5.27
N ARG A 6 -20.60 13.92 -5.38
CA ARG A 6 -20.61 12.46 -5.55
C ARG A 6 -19.95 12.02 -6.86
N ALA A 7 -20.15 12.77 -7.94
CA ALA A 7 -19.51 12.50 -9.23
C ALA A 7 -18.00 12.74 -9.17
N ALA A 8 -17.57 13.86 -8.57
CA ALA A 8 -16.15 14.17 -8.37
C ALA A 8 -15.45 13.11 -7.50
N ARG A 9 -16.07 12.70 -6.38
CA ARG A 9 -15.54 11.64 -5.50
C ARG A 9 -15.37 10.32 -6.23
N LYS A 10 -16.36 9.89 -7.01
CA LYS A 10 -16.27 8.65 -7.78
C LYS A 10 -15.16 8.70 -8.83
N SER A 11 -15.07 9.80 -9.57
CA SER A 11 -14.02 10.00 -10.58
C SER A 11 -12.63 9.94 -9.94
N PHE A 12 -12.43 10.65 -8.83
CA PHE A 12 -11.16 10.65 -8.10
C PHE A 12 -10.74 9.26 -7.62
N VAL A 13 -11.67 8.49 -7.06
CA VAL A 13 -11.40 7.11 -6.61
C VAL A 13 -11.01 6.21 -7.78
N VAL A 14 -11.66 6.35 -8.94
CA VAL A 14 -11.32 5.57 -10.14
C VAL A 14 -9.90 5.89 -10.62
N VAL A 15 -9.53 7.17 -10.66
CA VAL A 15 -8.19 7.60 -11.08
C VAL A 15 -7.12 7.07 -10.12
N ILE A 16 -7.32 7.18 -8.80
CA ILE A 16 -6.40 6.60 -7.80
C ILE A 16 -6.25 5.10 -8.01
N ASN A 17 -7.36 4.39 -8.22
CA ASN A 17 -7.34 2.95 -8.42
C ASN A 17 -6.51 2.59 -9.66
N MET A 18 -6.72 3.26 -10.80
CA MET A 18 -5.93 3.03 -12.03
C MET A 18 -4.43 3.26 -11.82
N ILE A 19 -4.05 4.31 -11.10
CA ILE A 19 -2.65 4.59 -10.78
C ILE A 19 -2.07 3.47 -9.90
N ALA A 20 -2.82 3.03 -8.87
CA ALA A 20 -2.41 1.93 -8.01
C ALA A 20 -2.19 0.63 -8.79
N TRP A 21 -3.05 0.31 -9.76
CA TRP A 21 -2.87 -0.83 -10.66
C TRP A 21 -1.55 -0.80 -11.42
N MET A 22 -1.21 0.36 -12.02
CA MET A 22 0.04 0.51 -12.75
C MET A 22 1.25 0.28 -11.85
N ILE A 23 1.21 0.81 -10.62
CA ILE A 23 2.29 0.65 -9.63
C ILE A 23 2.41 -0.82 -9.18
N LEU A 24 1.30 -1.53 -8.98
CA LEU A 24 1.32 -2.94 -8.58
C LEU A 24 1.87 -3.84 -9.69
N ILE A 25 1.56 -3.54 -10.95
CA ILE A 25 2.07 -4.28 -12.10
C ILE A 25 3.58 -4.05 -12.26
N THR A 26 4.05 -2.80 -12.15
CA THR A 26 5.49 -2.52 -12.21
C THR A 26 6.24 -3.14 -11.05
N ALA A 27 5.67 -3.13 -9.84
CA ALA A 27 6.22 -3.81 -8.67
C ALA A 27 6.37 -5.33 -8.91
N ALA A 28 5.31 -5.99 -9.40
CA ALA A 28 5.34 -7.41 -9.71
C ALA A 28 6.35 -7.74 -10.82
N GLY A 29 6.39 -6.92 -11.88
CA GLY A 29 7.32 -7.09 -13.00
C GLY A 29 8.78 -6.92 -12.60
N LEU A 30 9.12 -5.83 -11.90
CA LEU A 30 10.49 -5.58 -11.46
C LEU A 30 11.01 -6.69 -10.53
N GLY A 31 10.16 -7.24 -9.68
CA GLY A 31 10.54 -8.32 -8.77
C GLY A 31 10.81 -9.65 -9.49
N THR A 32 10.11 -9.96 -10.59
CA THR A 32 10.33 -11.21 -11.35
C THR A 32 11.45 -11.10 -12.38
N THR A 33 11.61 -9.96 -13.05
CA THR A 33 12.60 -9.80 -14.11
C THR A 33 14.00 -9.50 -13.58
N HIS A 34 14.11 -8.79 -12.46
CA HIS A 34 15.41 -8.38 -11.88
C HIS A 34 15.77 -9.15 -10.60
N PHE A 35 15.21 -10.35 -10.40
CA PHE A 35 15.44 -11.17 -9.20
C PHE A 35 16.92 -11.49 -8.95
N HIS A 36 17.72 -11.61 -10.02
CA HIS A 36 19.15 -11.94 -9.95
C HIS A 36 20.10 -10.74 -9.91
N GLU A 37 19.59 -9.51 -10.00
CA GLU A 37 20.44 -8.32 -10.09
C GLU A 37 20.72 -7.64 -8.73
N CYS A 38 20.29 -8.26 -7.61
CA CYS A 38 20.61 -7.83 -6.25
C CYS A 38 21.03 -9.00 -5.33
N PRO A 39 22.20 -9.62 -5.54
CA PRO A 39 22.76 -10.63 -4.62
C PRO A 39 22.98 -10.12 -3.19
N VAL A 40 23.06 -8.81 -2.99
CA VAL A 40 23.22 -8.16 -1.67
C VAL A 40 22.09 -8.49 -0.72
N GLN A 41 20.86 -8.59 -1.24
CA GLN A 41 19.67 -8.85 -0.43
C GLN A 41 18.60 -9.57 -1.26
N PRO A 42 18.59 -10.91 -1.25
CA PRO A 42 17.62 -11.70 -2.02
C PRO A 42 16.16 -11.49 -1.57
N ASN A 43 15.95 -10.97 -0.35
CA ASN A 43 14.62 -10.70 0.18
C ASN A 43 13.99 -9.42 -0.39
N LEU A 44 14.77 -8.52 -0.99
CA LEU A 44 14.25 -7.25 -1.52
C LEU A 44 13.38 -7.45 -2.77
N PRO A 45 13.77 -8.23 -3.79
CA PRO A 45 12.88 -8.56 -4.90
C PRO A 45 11.61 -9.30 -4.44
N ILE A 46 11.74 -10.26 -3.50
CA ILE A 46 10.61 -11.02 -2.94
C ILE A 46 9.61 -10.07 -2.27
N TYR A 47 10.09 -9.07 -1.52
CA TYR A 47 9.26 -8.06 -0.89
C TYR A 47 8.32 -7.37 -1.88
N ILE A 48 8.88 -6.84 -2.97
CA ILE A 48 8.16 -6.06 -3.97
C ILE A 48 7.20 -6.96 -4.76
N THR A 49 7.60 -8.19 -5.08
CA THR A 49 6.73 -9.18 -5.75
C THR A 49 5.52 -9.53 -4.90
N VAL A 50 5.72 -9.81 -3.60
CA VAL A 50 4.62 -10.19 -2.71
C VAL A 50 3.64 -9.03 -2.50
N ILE A 51 4.10 -7.78 -2.45
CA ILE A 51 3.22 -6.61 -2.43
C ILE A 51 2.39 -6.54 -3.72
N GLY A 52 3.02 -6.68 -4.88
CA GLY A 52 2.32 -6.68 -6.17
C GLY A 52 1.26 -7.79 -6.26
N ALA A 53 1.65 -9.02 -5.92
CA ALA A 53 0.78 -10.19 -5.99
C ALA A 53 -0.39 -10.14 -5.01
N THR A 54 -0.15 -9.74 -3.77
CA THR A 54 -1.23 -9.60 -2.76
C THR A 54 -2.21 -8.49 -3.13
N GLY A 55 -1.73 -7.38 -3.72
CA GLY A 55 -2.58 -6.34 -4.27
C GLY A 55 -3.50 -6.85 -5.39
N LEU A 56 -2.93 -7.54 -6.38
CA LEU A 56 -3.69 -8.16 -7.47
C LEU A 56 -4.73 -9.17 -6.97
N PHE A 57 -4.34 -10.00 -5.98
CA PHE A 57 -5.25 -10.98 -5.39
C PHE A 57 -6.40 -10.31 -4.62
N SER A 58 -6.13 -9.22 -3.91
CA SER A 58 -7.16 -8.43 -3.22
C SER A 58 -8.19 -7.85 -4.20
N LEU A 59 -7.74 -7.39 -5.37
CA LEU A 59 -8.59 -6.88 -6.44
C LEU A 59 -9.44 -7.99 -7.07
N LEU A 60 -8.85 -9.18 -7.26
CA LEU A 60 -9.60 -10.36 -7.71
C LEU A 60 -10.70 -10.73 -6.72
N LEU A 61 -10.41 -10.73 -5.41
CA LEU A 61 -11.41 -11.01 -4.38
C LEU A 61 -12.54 -9.97 -4.37
N MET A 62 -12.22 -8.69 -4.57
CA MET A 62 -13.22 -7.63 -4.67
C MET A 62 -14.10 -7.81 -5.91
N TYR A 63 -13.51 -8.21 -7.04
CA TYR A 63 -14.25 -8.50 -8.27
C TYR A 63 -15.21 -9.69 -8.05
N LEU A 64 -14.70 -10.82 -7.53
CA LEU A 64 -15.51 -12.01 -7.27
C LEU A 64 -16.67 -11.72 -6.32
N ARG A 65 -16.43 -10.95 -5.25
CA ARG A 65 -17.47 -10.51 -4.31
C ARG A 65 -18.58 -9.70 -4.98
N ASN A 66 -18.27 -8.91 -6.00
CA ASN A 66 -19.25 -8.08 -6.69
C ASN A 66 -19.99 -8.83 -7.81
N THR A 67 -19.42 -9.93 -8.32
CA THR A 67 -20.00 -10.70 -9.42
C THR A 67 -20.82 -11.91 -8.94
N LEU A 68 -20.46 -12.52 -7.81
CA LEU A 68 -21.17 -13.66 -7.25
C LEU A 68 -21.98 -13.24 -6.01
N ASP A 69 -23.31 -13.35 -6.10
CA ASP A 69 -24.28 -13.10 -5.01
C ASP A 69 -24.35 -14.28 -4.01
N ASP A 70 -23.22 -14.92 -3.72
CA ASP A 70 -23.14 -16.02 -2.77
C ASP A 70 -22.76 -15.51 -1.37
N CYS A 71 -23.68 -15.62 -0.41
CA CYS A 71 -23.45 -15.18 0.98
C CYS A 71 -22.25 -15.88 1.63
N LEU A 72 -22.05 -17.17 1.33
CA LEU A 72 -20.90 -17.96 1.77
C LEU A 72 -19.60 -17.40 1.19
N LEU A 73 -19.56 -17.13 -0.11
CA LEU A 73 -18.39 -16.58 -0.79
C LEU A 73 -18.05 -15.17 -0.28
N ALA A 74 -19.06 -14.33 -0.05
CA ALA A 74 -18.87 -13.01 0.53
C ALA A 74 -18.22 -13.08 1.93
N ARG A 75 -18.62 -14.06 2.75
CA ARG A 75 -18.00 -14.33 4.06
C ARG A 75 -16.54 -14.75 3.91
N PHE A 76 -16.26 -15.67 3.00
CA PHE A 76 -14.89 -16.12 2.70
C PHE A 76 -14.01 -14.99 2.16
N CYS A 77 -14.47 -14.22 1.18
CA CYS A 77 -13.76 -13.07 0.64
C CYS A 77 -13.48 -12.01 1.71
N SER A 78 -14.42 -11.75 2.62
CA SER A 78 -14.21 -10.81 3.73
C SER A 78 -13.15 -11.31 4.72
N ALA A 79 -13.18 -12.60 5.06
CA ALA A 79 -12.19 -13.20 5.95
C ALA A 79 -10.78 -13.19 5.32
N PHE A 80 -10.68 -13.59 4.05
CA PHE A 80 -9.43 -13.54 3.29
C PHE A 80 -8.90 -12.12 3.13
N SER A 81 -9.76 -11.17 2.82
CA SER A 81 -9.38 -9.75 2.74
C SER A 81 -8.78 -9.26 4.05
N LEU A 82 -9.37 -9.63 5.19
CA LEU A 82 -8.84 -9.26 6.50
C LEU A 82 -7.48 -9.92 6.77
N MET A 83 -7.32 -11.20 6.45
CA MET A 83 -6.03 -11.90 6.58
C MET A 83 -4.95 -11.26 5.70
N LEU A 84 -5.28 -10.91 4.45
CA LEU A 84 -4.37 -10.22 3.54
C LEU A 84 -3.98 -8.84 4.05
N CYS A 85 -4.92 -8.06 4.59
CA CYS A 85 -4.62 -6.76 5.19
C CYS A 85 -3.59 -6.90 6.32
N VAL A 86 -3.81 -7.85 7.24
CA VAL A 86 -2.89 -8.10 8.35
C VAL A 86 -1.51 -8.53 7.83
N PHE A 87 -1.49 -9.46 6.87
CA PHE A 87 -0.26 -9.92 6.24
C PHE A 87 0.52 -8.78 5.57
N ILE A 88 -0.16 -7.92 4.79
CA ILE A 88 0.45 -6.77 4.12
C ILE A 88 1.07 -5.81 5.14
N VAL A 89 0.41 -5.56 6.27
CA VAL A 89 0.95 -4.68 7.32
C VAL A 89 2.26 -5.25 7.88
N PHE A 90 2.29 -6.51 8.28
CA PHE A 90 3.53 -7.14 8.77
C PHE A 90 4.63 -7.17 7.70
N TRP A 91 4.24 -7.48 6.47
CA TRP A 91 5.15 -7.54 5.34
C TRP A 91 5.75 -6.18 5.01
N PHE A 92 4.98 -5.10 5.11
CA PHE A 92 5.45 -3.73 4.94
C PHE A 92 6.54 -3.34 5.94
N PHE A 93 6.38 -3.72 7.21
CA PHE A 93 7.42 -3.52 8.23
C PHE A 93 8.68 -4.36 7.94
N ALA A 94 8.52 -5.62 7.53
CA ALA A 94 9.64 -6.47 7.14
C ALA A 94 10.40 -5.89 5.93
N GLY A 95 9.67 -5.39 4.93
CA GLY A 95 10.23 -4.71 3.77
C GLY A 95 11.01 -3.47 4.10
N THR A 96 10.47 -2.66 5.01
CA THR A 96 11.15 -1.49 5.56
C THR A 96 12.51 -1.91 6.14
N TYR A 97 12.54 -2.94 6.99
CA TYR A 97 13.80 -3.47 7.52
C TYR A 97 14.79 -3.87 6.41
N TRP A 98 14.33 -4.60 5.38
CA TRP A 98 15.20 -5.01 4.28
C TRP A 98 15.73 -3.86 3.44
N ILE A 99 14.93 -2.82 3.20
CA ILE A 99 15.35 -1.63 2.46
C ILE A 99 16.43 -0.87 3.25
N TYR A 100 16.17 -0.60 4.52
CA TYR A 100 17.08 0.20 5.35
C TYR A 100 18.35 -0.57 5.76
N SER A 101 18.33 -1.90 5.82
CA SER A 101 19.50 -2.73 6.12
C SER A 101 20.64 -2.59 5.10
N ILE A 102 20.34 -2.16 3.88
CA ILE A 102 21.32 -2.03 2.78
C ILE A 102 21.73 -0.56 2.59
N TYR A 103 21.19 0.38 3.38
CA TYR A 103 21.50 1.79 3.23
C TYR A 103 22.85 2.14 3.88
N PRO A 104 23.83 2.74 3.16
CA PRO A 104 23.80 3.16 1.75
C PRO A 104 24.12 2.02 0.76
N PRO A 105 23.35 1.87 -0.34
CA PRO A 105 23.57 0.78 -1.30
C PRO A 105 24.81 1.03 -2.17
N ASN A 106 25.51 -0.04 -2.52
CA ASN A 106 26.59 0.00 -3.51
C ASN A 106 26.02 -0.26 -4.92
N TYR A 107 26.23 0.70 -5.82
CA TYR A 107 25.77 0.64 -7.21
C TYR A 107 26.87 0.22 -8.20
N ASP A 108 28.12 0.04 -7.74
CA ASP A 108 29.25 -0.26 -8.62
C ASP A 108 29.24 -1.72 -9.09
N SER A 109 28.92 -1.93 -10.37
CA SER A 109 28.94 -3.22 -11.06
C SER A 109 30.33 -3.88 -11.14
N THR A 110 31.39 -3.13 -10.84
CA THR A 110 32.79 -3.54 -11.02
C THR A 110 33.41 -4.15 -9.75
N SER A 111 32.76 -3.99 -8.59
CA SER A 111 33.26 -4.45 -7.29
C SER A 111 32.61 -5.78 -6.90
N THR A 112 33.31 -6.89 -7.16
CA THR A 112 33.10 -8.24 -6.57
C THR A 112 31.68 -8.56 -6.06
N GLY A 113 30.72 -8.78 -6.97
CA GLY A 113 29.50 -9.55 -6.71
C GLY A 113 28.45 -8.96 -5.75
N ILE A 114 28.61 -7.74 -5.22
CA ILE A 114 27.70 -7.12 -4.24
C ILE A 114 27.15 -5.82 -4.85
N HIS A 115 26.32 -5.95 -5.88
CA HIS A 115 25.69 -4.83 -6.60
C HIS A 115 24.17 -4.98 -6.50
N CYS A 116 23.44 -3.86 -6.44
CA CYS A 116 21.98 -3.89 -6.59
C CYS A 116 21.54 -2.91 -7.68
N HIS A 117 20.66 -3.36 -8.58
CA HIS A 117 20.17 -2.55 -9.68
C HIS A 117 19.49 -1.28 -9.15
N ARG A 118 20.00 -0.11 -9.56
CA ARG A 118 19.61 1.21 -9.04
C ARG A 118 18.11 1.42 -9.06
N THR A 119 17.45 1.08 -10.17
CA THR A 119 16.00 1.27 -10.36
C THR A 119 15.18 0.47 -9.36
N LEU A 120 15.54 -0.78 -9.05
CA LEU A 120 14.77 -1.65 -8.16
C LEU A 120 14.84 -1.15 -6.72
N TYR A 121 16.05 -0.81 -6.25
CA TYR A 121 16.23 -0.25 -4.91
C TYR A 121 15.51 1.11 -4.77
N LEU A 122 15.68 2.03 -5.73
CA LEU A 122 15.02 3.33 -5.68
C LEU A 122 13.49 3.17 -5.70
N PHE A 123 12.94 2.29 -6.53
CA PHE A 123 11.51 2.04 -6.57
C PHE A 123 11.00 1.54 -5.22
N ALA A 124 11.64 0.54 -4.62
CA ALA A 124 11.26 0.00 -3.32
C ALA A 124 11.33 1.07 -2.22
N PHE A 125 12.43 1.83 -2.19
CA PHE A 125 12.65 2.89 -1.22
C PHE A 125 11.60 3.99 -1.33
N TRP A 126 11.39 4.55 -2.53
CA TRP A 126 10.43 5.63 -2.74
C TRP A 126 8.99 5.17 -2.50
N PHE A 127 8.63 3.98 -2.99
CA PHE A 127 7.32 3.39 -2.73
C PHE A 127 7.05 3.27 -1.22
N ASN A 128 8.00 2.73 -0.46
CA ASN A 128 7.88 2.58 1.00
C ASN A 128 7.72 3.93 1.71
N ASN A 129 8.53 4.92 1.35
CA ASN A 129 8.45 6.26 1.93
C ASN A 129 7.14 6.98 1.60
N ILE A 130 6.63 6.87 0.37
CA ILE A 130 5.34 7.44 -0.01
C ILE A 130 4.20 6.82 0.81
N CYS A 131 4.20 5.49 0.99
CA CYS A 131 3.21 4.81 1.82
C CYS A 131 3.23 5.33 3.27
N PHE A 132 4.40 5.49 3.88
CA PHE A 132 4.55 6.07 5.22
C PHE A 132 4.04 7.51 5.31
N LEU A 133 4.36 8.34 4.31
CA LEU A 133 3.90 9.73 4.25
C LEU A 133 2.37 9.78 4.19
N CYS A 134 1.75 8.98 3.31
CA CYS A 134 0.30 8.90 3.19
C CYS A 134 -0.36 8.46 4.51
N MET A 135 0.16 7.42 5.16
CA MET A 135 -0.37 6.95 6.45
C MET A 135 -0.28 8.02 7.54
N SER A 136 0.83 8.76 7.58
CA SER A 136 1.03 9.85 8.54
C SER A 136 0.05 11.00 8.31
N ILE A 137 -0.18 11.40 7.06
CA ILE A 137 -1.15 12.45 6.71
C ILE A 137 -2.58 12.01 7.10
N LEU A 138 -2.95 10.77 6.80
CA LEU A 138 -4.26 10.22 7.17
C LEU A 138 -4.46 10.22 8.69
N PHE A 139 -3.45 9.83 9.46
CA PHE A 139 -3.49 9.84 10.92
C PHE A 139 -3.72 11.25 11.48
N VAL A 140 -2.96 12.25 11.00
CA VAL A 140 -3.12 13.65 11.41
C VAL A 140 -4.50 14.19 11.05
N PHE A 141 -5.01 13.89 9.86
CA PHE A 141 -6.35 14.29 9.43
C PHE A 141 -7.45 13.65 10.30
N CYS A 142 -7.32 12.36 10.62
CA CYS A 142 -8.21 11.67 11.56
C CYS A 142 -8.19 12.33 12.94
N LEU A 143 -7.01 12.62 13.50
CA LEU A 143 -6.91 13.31 14.78
C LEU A 143 -7.57 14.70 14.75
N TYR A 144 -7.32 15.47 13.70
CA TYR A 144 -7.91 16.81 13.53
C TYR A 144 -9.45 16.75 13.50
N THR A 145 -10.03 15.81 12.75
CA THR A 145 -11.50 15.65 12.69
C THR A 145 -12.09 15.19 14.03
N ILE A 146 -11.43 14.27 14.74
CA ILE A 146 -11.84 13.84 16.08
C ILE A 146 -11.83 15.01 17.07
N LEU A 147 -10.76 15.81 17.06
CA LEU A 147 -10.63 16.96 17.96
C LEU A 147 -11.73 18.00 17.70
N ASN A 148 -12.01 18.34 16.44
CA ASN A 148 -13.09 19.28 16.09
C ASN A 148 -14.48 18.76 16.44
N ASN A 149 -14.75 17.48 16.23
CA ASN A 149 -16.03 16.89 16.63
C ASN A 149 -16.17 16.84 18.16
N CYS A 150 -15.09 16.57 18.89
CA CYS A 150 -15.07 16.58 20.35
C CYS A 150 -15.29 17.99 20.92
N THR A 151 -14.68 19.03 20.33
CA THR A 151 -14.93 20.42 20.76
C THR A 151 -16.35 20.88 20.47
N ILE A 152 -16.97 20.45 19.36
CA ILE A 152 -18.38 20.72 19.05
C ILE A 152 -19.31 20.06 20.07
N VAL A 153 -19.08 18.78 20.41
CA VAL A 153 -19.88 18.07 21.42
C VAL A 153 -19.75 18.75 22.79
N PHE A 154 -18.54 19.10 23.20
CA PHE A 154 -18.31 19.77 24.49
C PHE A 154 -18.91 21.18 24.57
N PHE A 155 -18.97 21.90 23.45
CA PHE A 155 -19.64 23.21 23.39
C PHE A 155 -21.16 23.09 23.44
N THR A 156 -21.71 22.03 22.82
CA THR A 156 -23.16 21.79 22.79
C THR A 156 -23.66 21.37 24.18
N ASP A 157 -22.93 20.52 24.91
CA ASP A 157 -23.29 20.16 26.30
C ASP A 157 -23.29 21.36 27.26
N ARG A 158 -22.40 22.35 27.06
CA ARG A 158 -22.43 23.60 27.86
C ARG A 158 -23.54 24.58 27.46
N ALA A 159 -24.05 24.51 26.23
CA ALA A 159 -25.10 25.41 25.75
C ALA A 159 -26.52 24.94 26.10
N VAL A 160 -26.67 23.71 26.58
CA VAL A 160 -27.96 23.08 26.95
C VAL A 160 -28.22 23.14 28.47
N CYS A 161 -27.28 23.66 29.27
CA CYS A 161 -27.50 24.02 30.68
C CYS A 161 -27.73 25.52 30.85
#